data_AF-A0A917SEJ4-F1
#
_entry.id   AF-A0A917SEJ4-F1
#
_cell.length_a   1.000
_cell.length_b   1.000
_cell.length_c   1.000
_cell.angle_alpha   90.00
_cell.angle_beta   90.00
_cell.angle_gamma   90.00
#
_symmetry.space_group_name_H-M   'P 1'
#
loop_
_entity.id
_entity.type
_entity.pdbx_description
1 polymer ?
#
loop_
_entity_poly.entity_id
_entity_poly.type
_entity_poly.pdbx_seq_one_letter_code
_entity_poly.pdbx_strand_id
1 'polypeptide(L)'
;MIKIPEVLRNHAVAAGAESWLADLPMLVHHVEQQWDIAVGRPLAGATEAYVAEATTSAGQPVILKVLLPLSGRMGRHEVTALRLADGQGCVALLRDAPDLGALLLERLGPPLFALGVPIVRRHEILCDTAARMWRPAPDCGLPTGAIHPGPARSVGK
;
A
#
# COMPACT_ATOMS: atom_id res chain seq x y z
N MET A 1 2.86 -21.82 4.85
CA MET A 1 3.60 -21.29 3.68
C MET A 1 2.67 -20.33 2.95
N ILE A 2 3.04 -19.06 2.83
CA ILE A 2 2.21 -18.06 2.15
C ILE A 2 2.20 -18.27 0.64
N LYS A 3 1.09 -17.94 -0.02
CA LYS A 3 1.01 -17.93 -1.48
C LYS A 3 1.40 -16.56 -1.99
N ILE A 4 2.41 -16.47 -2.85
CA ILE A 4 2.83 -15.21 -3.47
C ILE A 4 2.18 -15.12 -4.85
N PRO A 5 1.40 -14.05 -5.16
CA PRO A 5 0.85 -13.84 -6.50
C PRO A 5 1.94 -13.79 -7.59
N GLU A 6 1.67 -14.40 -8.74
CA GLU A 6 2.64 -14.48 -9.85
C GLU A 6 3.07 -13.10 -10.35
N VAL A 7 2.13 -12.16 -10.46
CA VAL A 7 2.43 -10.79 -10.92
C VAL A 7 3.44 -10.08 -10.00
N LEU A 8 3.32 -10.27 -8.68
CA LEU A 8 4.25 -9.71 -7.70
C LEU A 8 5.60 -10.41 -7.79
N ARG A 9 5.62 -11.75 -7.93
CA ARG A 9 6.85 -12.51 -8.11
C ARG A 9 7.62 -12.03 -9.35
N ASN A 10 6.93 -11.88 -10.48
CA ASN A 10 7.54 -11.47 -11.74
C ASN A 10 8.09 -10.03 -11.65
N HIS A 11 7.34 -9.12 -11.02
CA HIS A 11 7.83 -7.75 -10.81
C HIS A 11 9.06 -7.75 -9.89
N ALA A 12 9.02 -8.46 -8.77
CA ALA A 12 10.14 -8.51 -7.83
C ALA A 12 11.42 -9.07 -8.48
N VAL A 13 11.31 -10.14 -9.29
CA VAL A 13 12.45 -10.66 -10.08
C VAL A 13 12.96 -9.61 -11.07
N ALA A 14 12.06 -8.96 -11.83
CA ALA A 14 12.46 -7.92 -12.78
C ALA A 14 13.14 -6.71 -12.10
N ALA A 15 12.80 -6.44 -10.84
CA ALA A 15 13.37 -5.38 -10.02
C ALA A 15 14.64 -5.82 -9.26
N GLY A 16 15.09 -7.08 -9.37
CA GLY A 16 16.26 -7.59 -8.64
C GLY A 16 16.03 -7.79 -7.13
N ALA A 17 14.78 -8.04 -6.73
CA ALA A 17 14.34 -8.19 -5.34
C ALA A 17 14.03 -9.65 -4.97
N GLU A 18 14.79 -10.61 -5.51
CA GLU A 18 14.60 -12.03 -5.26
C GLU A 18 14.88 -12.43 -3.80
N SER A 19 15.82 -11.76 -3.14
CA SER A 19 16.08 -11.95 -1.70
C SER A 19 14.85 -11.60 -0.86
N TRP A 20 14.18 -10.48 -1.17
CA TRP A 20 12.94 -10.10 -0.51
C TRP A 20 11.84 -11.14 -0.71
N LEU A 21 11.72 -11.75 -1.90
CA LEU A 21 10.76 -12.84 -2.12
C LEU A 21 11.05 -14.07 -1.24
N ALA A 22 12.33 -14.38 -1.04
CA ALA A 22 12.76 -15.49 -0.19
C ALA A 22 12.49 -15.21 1.30
N ASP A 23 12.66 -13.96 1.74
CA ASP A 23 12.48 -13.53 3.13
C ASP A 23 11.02 -13.25 3.50
N LEU A 24 10.17 -12.98 2.50
CA LEU A 24 8.77 -12.57 2.71
C LEU A 24 7.97 -13.51 3.65
N PRO A 25 8.06 -14.85 3.58
CA PRO A 25 7.37 -15.72 4.53
C PRO A 25 7.80 -15.50 5.99
N MET A 26 9.09 -15.25 6.22
CA MET A 26 9.62 -14.97 7.56
C MET A 26 9.17 -13.59 8.04
N LEU A 27 9.19 -12.60 7.15
CA LEU A 27 8.72 -11.24 7.43
C LEU A 27 7.23 -11.22 7.81
N VAL A 28 6.40 -11.93 7.04
CA VAL A 28 4.96 -12.08 7.35
C VAL A 28 4.77 -12.74 8.71
N HIS A 29 5.51 -13.82 8.99
CA HIS A 29 5.42 -14.49 10.29
C HIS A 29 5.82 -13.56 11.45
N HIS A 30 6.88 -12.77 11.29
CA HIS A 30 7.29 -11.78 12.29
C HIS A 30 6.18 -10.76 12.55
N VAL A 31 5.56 -10.24 11.48
CA VAL A 31 4.46 -9.29 11.57
C VAL A 31 3.20 -9.88 12.22
N GLU A 32 2.87 -11.14 11.93
CA GLU A 32 1.79 -11.88 12.60
C GLU A 32 1.98 -11.89 14.12
N GLN A 33 3.19 -12.23 14.59
CA GLN A 33 3.52 -12.26 16.01
C GLN A 33 3.53 -10.85 16.62
N GLN A 34 4.13 -9.88 15.93
CA GLN A 34 4.26 -8.52 16.44
C GLN A 34 2.90 -7.83 16.59
N TRP A 35 1.96 -8.08 15.67
CA TRP A 35 0.67 -7.40 15.66
C TRP A 35 -0.50 -8.23 16.16
N ASP A 36 -0.26 -9.49 16.50
CA ASP A 36 -1.28 -10.44 16.96
C ASP A 36 -2.41 -10.59 15.92
N ILE A 37 -2.00 -10.93 14.70
CA ILE A 37 -2.87 -11.15 13.54
C ILE A 37 -2.58 -12.51 12.90
N ALA A 38 -3.60 -13.08 12.26
CA ALA A 38 -3.49 -14.27 11.41
C ALA A 38 -3.64 -13.85 9.94
N VAL A 39 -2.60 -14.04 9.13
CA VAL A 39 -2.60 -13.71 7.71
C VAL A 39 -3.20 -14.85 6.90
N GLY A 40 -4.18 -14.51 6.08
CA GLY A 40 -4.94 -15.44 5.25
C GLY A 40 -4.56 -15.31 3.77
N ARG A 41 -5.59 -15.15 2.96
CA ARG A 41 -5.48 -15.19 1.50
C ARG A 41 -4.78 -13.93 0.95
N PRO A 42 -3.81 -14.08 0.03
CA PRO A 42 -3.28 -12.94 -0.72
C PRO A 42 -4.31 -12.37 -1.69
N LEU A 43 -4.35 -11.05 -1.78
CA LEU A 43 -5.12 -10.32 -2.80
C LEU A 43 -4.35 -10.33 -4.13
N ALA A 44 -5.09 -10.46 -5.24
CA ALA A 44 -4.51 -10.41 -6.58
C ALA A 44 -4.35 -8.96 -7.05
N GLY A 45 -3.42 -8.72 -7.97
CA GLY A 45 -3.29 -7.45 -8.69
C GLY A 45 -2.30 -6.44 -8.11
N ALA A 46 -1.78 -6.66 -6.90
CA ALA A 46 -0.69 -5.83 -6.38
C ALA A 46 0.65 -6.23 -7.02
N THR A 47 1.39 -5.26 -7.54
CA THR A 47 2.69 -5.48 -8.20
C THR A 47 3.88 -5.00 -7.38
N GLU A 48 3.67 -4.04 -6.48
CA GLU A 48 4.73 -3.40 -5.67
C GLU A 48 4.59 -3.70 -4.18
N ALA A 49 3.71 -4.62 -3.80
CA ALA A 49 3.54 -5.06 -2.43
C ALA A 49 2.91 -6.45 -2.37
N TYR A 50 3.27 -7.23 -1.35
CA TYR A 50 2.47 -8.35 -0.91
C TYR A 50 1.28 -7.81 -0.12
N VAL A 51 0.07 -8.09 -0.60
CA VAL A 51 -1.18 -7.67 0.05
C VAL A 51 -2.00 -8.90 0.39
N ALA A 52 -2.42 -9.04 1.64
CA ALA A 52 -3.19 -10.18 2.09
C ALA A 52 -4.28 -9.78 3.09
N GLU A 53 -5.37 -10.55 3.07
CA GLU A 53 -6.36 -10.50 4.14
C GLU A 53 -5.71 -11.00 5.44
N ALA A 54 -6.09 -10.41 6.55
CA ALA A 54 -5.70 -10.88 7.88
C ALA A 54 -6.84 -10.64 8.88
N THR A 55 -6.76 -11.32 10.02
CA THR A 55 -7.72 -11.18 11.11
C THR A 55 -6.95 -10.96 12.41
N THR A 56 -7.34 -9.97 13.22
CA THR A 56 -6.73 -9.77 14.55
C THR A 56 -7.17 -10.88 15.51
N SER A 57 -6.47 -11.05 16.64
CA SER A 57 -6.92 -11.94 17.72
C SER A 57 -8.33 -11.62 18.25
N ALA A 58 -8.75 -10.35 18.21
CA ALA A 58 -10.12 -9.93 18.53
C ALA A 58 -11.16 -10.24 17.43
N GLY A 59 -10.78 -10.90 16.33
CA GLY A 59 -11.66 -11.25 15.22
C GLY A 59 -11.92 -10.13 14.19
N GLN A 60 -11.25 -8.98 14.29
CA GLN A 60 -11.42 -7.87 13.36
C GLN A 60 -10.73 -8.16 12.02
N PRO A 61 -11.44 -8.06 10.87
CA PRO A 61 -10.82 -8.16 9.56
C PRO A 61 -9.95 -6.93 9.25
N VAL A 62 -8.74 -7.19 8.77
CA VAL A 62 -7.73 -6.17 8.41
C VAL A 62 -6.99 -6.58 7.13
N ILE A 63 -6.22 -5.67 6.54
CA ILE A 63 -5.35 -5.94 5.39
C ILE A 63 -3.89 -5.75 5.79
N LEU A 64 -3.07 -6.77 5.59
CA LEU A 64 -1.63 -6.66 5.66
C LEU A 64 -1.10 -6.23 4.28
N LYS A 65 -0.31 -5.16 4.25
CA LYS A 65 0.46 -4.73 3.07
C LYS A 65 1.94 -4.69 3.43
N VAL A 66 2.76 -5.47 2.71
CA VAL A 66 4.22 -5.50 2.84
C VAL A 66 4.82 -5.01 1.53
N LEU A 67 5.47 -3.86 1.59
CA LEU A 67 6.02 -3.18 0.42
C LEU A 67 7.21 -3.94 -0.16
N LEU A 68 7.26 -4.00 -1.48
CA LEU A 68 8.48 -4.39 -2.20
C LEU A 68 9.53 -3.30 -1.93
N PRO A 69 10.78 -3.65 -1.58
CA PRO A 69 11.83 -2.69 -1.27
C PRO A 69 12.40 -2.09 -2.55
N LEU A 70 11.59 -1.33 -3.27
CA LEU A 70 12.01 -0.54 -4.42
C LEU A 70 12.84 0.64 -3.92
N SER A 71 13.93 0.95 -4.64
CA SER A 71 14.88 2.02 -4.30
C SER A 71 14.17 3.35 -3.99
N GLY A 72 14.29 3.86 -2.76
CA GLY A 72 13.89 5.23 -2.41
C GLY A 72 13.02 5.37 -1.16
N ARG A 73 12.35 6.53 -1.05
CA ARG A 73 11.52 6.95 0.10
C ARG A 73 10.03 6.59 -0.05
N MET A 74 9.65 5.84 -1.09
CA MET A 74 8.24 5.60 -1.46
C MET A 74 7.40 5.03 -0.30
N GLY A 75 7.91 4.02 0.42
CA GLY A 75 7.18 3.45 1.56
C GLY A 75 6.97 4.43 2.72
N ARG A 76 7.93 5.34 2.97
CA ARG A 76 7.77 6.39 3.98
C ARG A 76 6.73 7.44 3.57
N HIS A 77 6.63 7.75 2.27
CA HIS A 77 5.62 8.67 1.77
C HIS A 77 4.20 8.11 1.92
N GLU A 78 4.00 6.81 1.66
CA GLU A 78 2.69 6.17 1.82
C GLU A 78 2.21 6.22 3.28
N VAL A 79 3.07 5.86 4.24
CA VAL A 79 2.73 5.96 5.68
C VAL A 79 2.31 7.38 6.04
N THR A 80 3.09 8.38 5.64
CA THR A 80 2.80 9.79 5.94
C THR A 80 1.46 10.22 5.33
N ALA A 81 1.20 9.86 4.07
CA ALA A 81 -0.06 10.19 3.41
C ALA A 81 -1.26 9.54 4.11
N LEU A 82 -1.17 8.25 4.48
CA LEU A 82 -2.25 7.54 5.18
C LEU A 82 -2.50 8.10 6.59
N ARG A 83 -1.43 8.48 7.32
CA ARG A 83 -1.56 9.14 8.63
C ARG A 83 -2.24 10.50 8.52
N LEU A 84 -1.90 11.30 7.51
CA LEU A 84 -2.55 12.59 7.27
C LEU A 84 -3.99 12.45 6.82
N ALA A 85 -4.31 11.39 6.08
CA ALA A 85 -5.66 11.10 5.64
C ALA A 85 -6.57 10.69 6.79
N ASP A 86 -6.08 9.91 7.75
CA ASP A 86 -6.85 9.46 8.92
C ASP A 86 -8.21 8.83 8.54
N GLY A 87 -8.17 7.95 7.54
CA GLY A 87 -9.37 7.29 6.98
C GLY A 87 -10.29 8.23 6.17
N GLN A 88 -9.92 9.50 5.96
CA GLN A 88 -10.73 10.45 5.21
C GLN A 88 -10.42 10.37 3.72
N GLY A 89 -11.30 9.70 2.97
CA GLY A 89 -11.13 9.55 1.53
C GLY A 89 -10.10 8.49 1.13
N CYS A 90 -9.59 7.70 2.06
CA CYS A 90 -8.86 6.48 1.78
C CYS A 90 -8.92 5.54 2.99
N VAL A 91 -8.30 4.38 2.85
CA VAL A 91 -8.19 3.37 3.90
C VAL A 91 -7.47 3.93 5.14
N ALA A 92 -8.00 3.66 6.33
CA ALA A 92 -7.34 3.98 7.60
C ALA A 92 -6.09 3.11 7.82
N LEU A 93 -5.00 3.75 8.27
CA LEU A 93 -3.81 3.08 8.78
C LEU A 93 -4.01 2.70 10.24
N LEU A 94 -3.98 1.41 10.54
CA LEU A 94 -4.14 0.90 11.90
C LEU A 94 -2.79 0.79 12.63
N ARG A 95 -1.76 0.30 11.94
CA ARG A 95 -0.38 0.16 12.43
C ARG A 95 0.62 0.20 11.26
N ASP A 96 1.86 0.54 11.54
CA ASP A 96 2.97 0.44 10.59
C ASP A 96 4.26 -0.04 11.26
N ALA A 97 5.11 -0.71 10.49
CA ALA A 97 6.48 -1.05 10.84
C ALA A 97 7.37 -0.62 9.67
N PRO A 98 7.82 0.65 9.63
CA PRO A 98 8.55 1.21 8.49
C PRO A 98 9.84 0.46 8.16
N ASP A 99 10.54 -0.05 9.18
CA ASP A 99 11.79 -0.81 9.00
C ASP A 99 11.56 -2.17 8.34
N LEU A 100 10.33 -2.69 8.45
CA LEU A 100 9.88 -3.93 7.80
C LEU A 100 9.14 -3.66 6.48
N GLY A 101 8.89 -2.39 6.14
CA GLY A 101 8.02 -2.02 5.03
C GLY A 101 6.58 -2.52 5.17
N ALA A 102 6.10 -2.75 6.40
CA ALA A 102 4.79 -3.34 6.65
C ALA A 102 3.76 -2.31 7.11
N LEU A 103 2.53 -2.45 6.65
CA LEU A 103 1.36 -1.64 6.98
C LEU A 103 0.19 -2.56 7.34
N LEU A 104 -0.51 -2.22 8.42
CA LEU A 104 -1.78 -2.81 8.78
C LEU A 104 -2.88 -1.80 8.49
N LEU A 105 -3.79 -2.15 7.60
CA LEU A 105 -4.84 -1.27 7.10
C LEU A 105 -6.21 -1.80 7.50
N GLU A 106 -7.20 -0.92 7.62
CA GLU A 106 -8.58 -1.37 7.73
C GLU A 106 -8.97 -2.18 6.48
N ARG A 107 -9.84 -3.18 6.67
CA ARG A 107 -10.38 -3.93 5.53
C ARG A 107 -11.62 -3.24 5.00
N LEU A 108 -11.48 -2.62 3.82
CA LEU A 108 -12.61 -2.10 3.07
C LEU A 108 -13.50 -3.23 2.52
N GLY A 109 -14.74 -2.88 2.16
CA GLY A 109 -15.68 -3.80 1.54
C GLY A 109 -15.31 -4.19 0.10
N PRO A 110 -16.19 -4.95 -0.59
CA PRO A 110 -15.99 -5.32 -1.99
C PRO A 110 -15.78 -4.09 -2.89
N PRO A 111 -14.97 -4.20 -3.97
CA PRO A 111 -14.74 -3.08 -4.87
C PRO A 111 -16.04 -2.66 -5.56
N LEU A 112 -16.18 -1.36 -5.87
CA LEU A 112 -17.38 -0.79 -6.52
C LEU A 112 -17.76 -1.51 -7.82
N PHE A 113 -16.78 -2.07 -8.53
CA PHE A 113 -17.01 -2.90 -9.71
C PHE A 113 -17.79 -4.18 -9.39
N ALA A 114 -17.40 -4.92 -8.35
CA ALA A 114 -18.06 -6.14 -7.93
C ALA A 114 -19.45 -5.89 -7.34
N LEU A 115 -19.68 -4.70 -6.78
CA LEU A 115 -20.98 -4.26 -6.28
C LEU A 115 -21.95 -3.86 -7.41
N GLY A 116 -21.54 -3.89 -8.68
CA GLY A 116 -22.42 -3.54 -9.80
C GLY A 116 -22.80 -2.05 -9.85
N VAL A 117 -22.10 -1.18 -9.11
CA VAL A 117 -22.39 0.26 -9.07
C VAL A 117 -22.26 0.85 -10.48
N PRO A 118 -23.23 1.62 -11.00
CA PRO A 118 -23.10 2.23 -12.33
C PRO A 118 -21.87 3.13 -12.46
N ILE A 119 -21.23 3.17 -13.63
CA ILE A 119 -19.97 3.90 -13.84
C ILE A 119 -20.05 5.39 -13.44
N VAL A 120 -21.15 6.07 -13.77
CA VAL A 120 -21.38 7.47 -13.38
C VAL A 120 -21.33 7.63 -11.87
N ARG A 121 -22.00 6.73 -11.13
CA ARG A 121 -22.00 6.75 -9.67
C ARG A 121 -20.64 6.39 -9.08
N ARG A 122 -19.86 5.51 -9.73
CA ARG A 122 -18.47 5.25 -9.31
C ARG A 122 -17.60 6.50 -9.44
N HIS A 123 -17.75 7.25 -10.53
CA HIS A 123 -17.01 8.50 -10.72
C HIS A 123 -17.34 9.52 -9.63
N GLU A 124 -18.62 9.70 -9.31
CA GLU A 124 -19.04 10.58 -8.21
C GLU A 124 -18.38 10.18 -6.87
N ILE A 125 -18.44 8.89 -6.51
CA ILE A 125 -17.82 8.38 -5.28
C ILE A 125 -16.30 8.64 -5.28
N LEU A 126 -15.63 8.40 -6.41
CA LEU A 126 -14.19 8.63 -6.54
C LEU A 126 -13.84 10.12 -6.43
N CYS A 127 -14.63 11.01 -7.03
CA CYS A 127 -14.46 12.45 -6.91
C CYS A 127 -14.67 12.94 -5.48
N ASP A 128 -15.73 12.48 -4.80
CA ASP A 128 -16.00 12.83 -3.40
C ASP A 128 -14.87 12.37 -2.47
N THR A 129 -14.35 11.16 -2.73
CA THR A 129 -13.23 10.55 -2.01
C THR A 129 -11.95 11.36 -2.22
N ALA A 130 -11.63 11.69 -3.47
CA ALA A 130 -10.47 12.50 -3.82
C ALA A 130 -10.56 13.92 -3.26
N ALA A 131 -11.74 14.54 -3.27
CA ALA A 131 -11.95 15.89 -2.75
C ALA A 131 -11.66 16.00 -1.24
N ARG A 132 -11.96 14.94 -0.46
CA ARG A 132 -11.62 14.88 0.97
C ARG A 132 -10.11 14.83 1.22
N MET A 133 -9.38 14.16 0.33
CA MET A 133 -7.93 14.07 0.35
C MET A 133 -7.24 15.33 -0.19
N TRP A 134 -7.89 16.05 -1.10
CA TRP A 134 -7.34 17.22 -1.78
C TRP A 134 -7.41 18.48 -0.91
N ARG A 135 -6.53 18.55 0.08
CA ARG A 135 -6.40 19.69 1.00
C ARG A 135 -4.93 20.04 1.26
N PRO A 136 -4.61 21.28 1.68
CA PRO A 136 -3.24 21.66 2.01
C PRO A 136 -2.63 20.75 3.10
N ALA A 137 -1.39 20.34 2.89
CA ALA A 137 -0.57 19.57 3.84
C ALA A 137 0.83 20.20 3.94
N PRO A 138 0.97 21.37 4.58
CA PRO A 138 2.27 22.02 4.73
C PRO A 138 3.22 21.15 5.56
N ASP A 139 4.51 21.24 5.27
CA ASP A 139 5.60 20.62 6.04
C ASP A 139 5.50 19.09 6.22
N CYS A 140 4.70 18.41 5.39
CA CYS A 140 4.53 16.96 5.46
C CYS A 140 5.71 16.15 4.90
N GLY A 141 6.68 16.81 4.25
CA GLY A 141 7.82 16.14 3.62
C GLY A 141 7.47 15.24 2.43
N LEU A 142 6.21 15.27 1.96
CA LEU A 142 5.80 14.59 0.74
C LEU A 142 6.27 15.38 -0.50
N PRO A 143 6.65 14.68 -1.59
CA PRO A 143 6.99 15.35 -2.84
C PRO A 143 5.75 16.06 -3.41
N THR A 144 5.97 17.20 -4.07
CA THR A 144 4.92 17.84 -4.84
C THR A 144 4.92 17.30 -6.27
N GLY A 145 3.77 17.31 -6.94
CA GLY A 145 3.68 16.94 -8.37
C GLY A 145 4.51 17.83 -9.29
N ALA A 146 5.04 18.96 -8.79
CA ALA A 146 5.96 19.84 -9.51
C ALA A 146 7.42 19.33 -9.52
N ILE A 147 7.79 18.40 -8.64
CA ILE A 147 9.12 17.81 -8.59
C ILE A 147 9.16 16.62 -9.55
N HIS A 148 9.62 16.85 -10.79
CA HIS A 148 9.92 15.79 -11.74
C HIS A 148 11.43 15.46 -11.71
N PRO A 149 11.84 14.21 -11.41
CA PRO A 149 13.22 13.78 -11.63
C PRO A 149 13.43 13.48 -13.12
N GLY A 150 13.33 14.50 -13.96
CA GLY A 150 13.75 14.42 -15.36
C GLY A 150 15.23 14.74 -15.50
N PRO A 151 15.96 14.17 -16.47
CA PRO A 151 17.36 14.52 -16.66
C PRO A 151 17.47 16.01 -16.95
N ALA A 152 18.39 16.68 -16.26
CA ALA A 152 18.72 18.08 -16.50
C ALA A 152 19.07 18.24 -17.98
N ARG A 153 18.19 18.89 -18.76
CA ARG A 153 18.55 19.32 -20.10
C ARG A 153 19.63 20.39 -19.93
N SER A 154 20.87 20.01 -20.20
CA SER A 154 21.96 20.95 -20.42
C SER A 154 21.59 21.81 -21.64
N VAL A 155 21.11 23.03 -21.38
CA VAL A 155 21.06 24.05 -22.41
C VAL A 155 22.52 24.50 -22.62
N GLY A 156 23.14 23.97 -23.67
CA GLY A 156 24.39 24.50 -24.19
C GLY A 156 24.17 25.93 -24.66
N LYS A 157 25.04 26.83 -24.22
CA LYS A 157 25.25 28.14 -24.85
C LYS A 157 26.17 27.98 -26.04
#